data_AF-A0A440CFZ9-F1
#
_entry.id   AF-A0A440CFZ9-F1
#
_cell.length_a   1.000
_cell.length_b   1.000
_cell.length_c   1.000
_cell.angle_alpha   90.00
_cell.angle_beta   90.00
_cell.angle_gamma   90.00
#
_symmetry.space_group_name_H-M   'P 1'
#
loop_
_entity.id
_entity.type
_entity.pdbx_description
1 polymer ?
#
loop_
_entity_poly.entity_id
_entity_poly.type
_entity_poly.pdbx_seq_one_letter_code
_entity_poly.pdbx_strand_id
1 'polypeptide(L)'
;MTAVNTVNRAYTRAHTAIFTADKLRNLMKSLVIDAGLDPKALMDAWSGWVYNAARKLMESGHLRTIVIEFYKPGSTIASGRWDFPIRYDANGVDDMWVDSTFFKSTFAKAPRPPAGCIYRVILVYDAGAPDVGLYDVSFLSLNGLTRREAGTVIATPDIMASAAYYR
;
A
#
# COMPACT_ATOMS: atom_id res chain seq x y z
N MET A 1 -35.63 -10.54 -30.62
CA MET A 1 -34.28 -9.98 -30.56
C MET A 1 -34.14 -9.23 -29.25
N THR A 2 -33.39 -9.78 -28.31
CA THR A 2 -33.15 -9.14 -27.00
C THR A 2 -31.89 -8.31 -27.14
N ALA A 3 -32.02 -6.98 -27.10
CA ALA A 3 -30.86 -6.09 -27.10
C ALA A 3 -30.09 -6.30 -25.79
N VAL A 4 -28.88 -6.84 -25.88
CA VAL A 4 -27.95 -6.88 -24.76
C VAL A 4 -27.37 -5.48 -24.61
N ASN A 5 -27.88 -4.72 -23.65
CA ASN A 5 -27.28 -3.44 -23.28
C ASN A 5 -25.93 -3.72 -22.61
N THR A 6 -24.84 -3.51 -23.35
CA THR A 6 -23.49 -3.54 -22.79
C THR A 6 -23.28 -2.25 -22.01
N VAL A 7 -23.20 -2.34 -20.68
CA VAL A 7 -22.93 -1.19 -19.82
C VAL A 7 -21.41 -1.07 -19.67
N ASN A 8 -20.79 -0.16 -20.42
CA ASN A 8 -19.38 0.17 -20.23
C ASN A 8 -19.24 1.11 -19.03
N ARG A 9 -18.65 0.64 -17.92
CA ARG A 9 -18.31 1.49 -16.77
C ARG A 9 -16.92 2.09 -16.98
N ALA A 10 -16.86 3.36 -17.37
CA ALA A 10 -15.60 4.10 -17.41
C ALA A 10 -15.28 4.64 -16.01
N TYR A 11 -14.25 4.10 -15.36
CA TYR A 11 -13.74 4.63 -14.09
C TYR A 11 -12.69 5.71 -14.35
N THR A 12 -12.80 6.85 -13.68
CA THR A 12 -11.75 7.89 -13.75
C THR A 12 -10.60 7.57 -12.79
N ARG A 13 -9.41 8.12 -13.04
CA ARG A 13 -8.26 8.01 -12.13
C ARG A 13 -8.58 8.41 -10.68
N ALA A 14 -9.45 9.40 -10.49
CA ALA A 14 -9.90 9.78 -9.15
C ALA A 14 -10.70 8.67 -8.47
N HIS A 15 -11.60 7.99 -9.19
CA HIS A 15 -12.37 6.86 -8.64
C HIS A 15 -11.45 5.68 -8.28
N THR A 16 -10.48 5.37 -9.13
CA THR A 16 -9.53 4.27 -8.88
C THR A 16 -8.55 4.60 -7.76
N ALA A 17 -8.13 5.86 -7.62
CA ALA A 17 -7.27 6.33 -6.53
C ALA A 17 -7.97 6.24 -5.17
N ILE A 18 -9.24 6.67 -5.07
CA ILE A 18 -10.04 6.57 -3.86
C ILE A 18 -10.16 5.11 -3.42
N PHE A 19 -10.58 4.23 -4.33
CA PHE A 19 -10.74 2.82 -4.03
C PHE A 19 -9.41 2.19 -3.59
N THR A 20 -8.33 2.46 -4.31
CA THR A 20 -7.00 1.90 -4.00
C THR A 20 -6.54 2.36 -2.62
N ALA A 21 -6.70 3.65 -2.28
CA ALA A 21 -6.37 4.18 -0.95
C ALA A 21 -7.17 3.49 0.16
N ASP A 22 -8.49 3.31 -0.03
CA ASP A 22 -9.34 2.65 0.94
C ASP A 22 -9.00 1.18 1.14
N LYS A 23 -8.67 0.47 0.06
CA LYS A 23 -8.29 -0.94 0.14
C LYS A 23 -6.90 -1.12 0.75
N LEU A 24 -5.92 -0.27 0.40
CA LEU A 24 -4.59 -0.28 1.03
C LEU A 24 -4.68 -0.08 2.54
N ARG A 25 -5.55 0.83 3.03
CA ARG A 25 -5.81 1.00 4.47
C ARG A 25 -6.17 -0.33 5.14
N ASN A 26 -7.10 -1.07 4.54
CA ASN A 26 -7.63 -2.29 5.11
C ASN A 26 -6.62 -3.46 5.04
N LEU A 27 -5.83 -3.53 3.96
CA LEU A 27 -4.74 -4.49 3.84
C LEU A 27 -3.65 -4.21 4.88
N MET A 28 -3.18 -2.97 5.00
CA MET A 28 -2.17 -2.58 5.98
C MET A 28 -2.67 -2.77 7.42
N LYS A 29 -3.94 -2.48 7.70
CA LYS A 29 -4.57 -2.79 9.00
C LYS A 29 -4.50 -4.28 9.31
N SER A 30 -4.83 -5.13 8.33
CA SER A 30 -4.76 -6.59 8.51
C SER A 30 -3.34 -7.06 8.80
N LEU A 31 -2.35 -6.47 8.12
CA LEU A 31 -0.93 -6.77 8.32
C LEU A 31 -0.46 -6.35 9.73
N VAL A 32 -0.84 -5.16 10.21
CA VAL A 32 -0.48 -4.70 11.55
C VAL A 32 -1.08 -5.59 12.64
N ILE A 33 -2.34 -6.00 12.47
CA ILE A 33 -3.01 -6.93 13.39
C ILE A 33 -2.30 -8.29 13.38
N ASP A 34 -1.96 -8.82 12.21
CA ASP A 34 -1.24 -10.10 12.08
C ASP A 34 0.16 -10.05 12.73
N ALA A 35 0.87 -8.93 12.58
CA ALA A 35 2.13 -8.68 13.28
C ALA A 35 2.00 -8.69 14.81
N GLY A 36 0.77 -8.64 15.35
CA GLY A 36 0.48 -8.62 16.79
C GLY A 36 0.55 -7.21 17.39
N LEU A 37 0.33 -6.18 16.59
CA LEU A 37 0.41 -4.77 16.99
C LEU A 37 -0.97 -4.09 16.92
N ASP A 38 -1.14 -3.03 17.70
CA ASP A 38 -2.36 -2.20 17.67
C ASP A 38 -2.41 -1.36 16.39
N PRO A 39 -3.46 -1.47 15.55
CA PRO A 39 -3.60 -0.67 14.33
C PRO A 39 -4.01 0.79 14.56
N LYS A 40 -4.25 1.24 15.81
CA LYS A 40 -4.72 2.61 16.08
C LYS A 40 -3.88 3.70 15.42
N ALA A 41 -2.56 3.68 15.60
CA ALA A 41 -1.68 4.69 15.02
C ALA A 41 -1.72 4.70 13.47
N LEU A 42 -1.89 3.53 12.84
CA LEU A 42 -2.11 3.43 11.40
C LEU A 42 -3.43 4.09 11.00
N MET A 43 -4.53 3.81 11.72
CA MET A 43 -5.85 4.36 11.41
C MET A 43 -5.90 5.88 11.62
N ASP A 44 -5.26 6.37 12.67
CA ASP A 44 -5.13 7.80 12.98
C ASP A 44 -4.31 8.51 11.90
N ALA A 45 -3.15 7.94 11.52
CA ALA A 45 -2.35 8.45 10.40
C ALA A 45 -3.13 8.42 9.08
N TRP A 46 -3.92 7.37 8.83
CA TRP A 46 -4.72 7.27 7.61
C TRP A 46 -5.76 8.36 7.50
N SER A 47 -6.44 8.64 8.61
CA SER A 47 -7.48 9.66 8.68
C SER A 47 -6.89 11.07 8.71
N GLY A 48 -5.70 11.23 9.29
CA GLY A 48 -5.01 12.50 9.43
C GLY A 48 -4.33 12.97 8.14
N TRP A 49 -3.50 12.13 7.52
CA TRP A 49 -2.66 12.56 6.40
C TRP A 49 -2.48 11.53 5.28
N VAL A 50 -2.36 10.23 5.59
CA VAL A 50 -1.99 9.22 4.57
C VAL A 50 -3.02 9.15 3.46
N TYR A 51 -4.32 9.16 3.80
CA TYR A 51 -5.39 9.08 2.79
C TYR A 51 -5.30 10.22 1.78
N ASN A 52 -5.26 11.46 2.26
CA ASN A 52 -5.25 12.64 1.40
C ASN A 52 -3.97 12.71 0.55
N ALA A 53 -2.81 12.43 1.15
CA ALA A 53 -1.53 12.45 0.44
C ALA A 53 -1.45 11.33 -0.60
N ALA A 54 -1.74 10.08 -0.23
CA ALA A 54 -1.68 8.95 -1.15
C ALA A 54 -2.68 9.11 -2.30
N ARG A 55 -3.91 9.56 -2.01
CA ARG A 55 -4.91 9.85 -3.03
C ARG A 55 -4.42 10.90 -4.02
N LYS A 56 -3.94 12.06 -3.55
CA LYS A 56 -3.45 13.15 -4.41
C LYS A 56 -2.27 12.71 -5.28
N LEU A 57 -1.35 11.94 -4.71
CA LEU A 57 -0.20 11.40 -5.44
C LEU A 57 -0.60 10.34 -6.46
N MET A 58 -1.61 9.51 -6.17
CA MET A 58 -2.17 8.57 -7.15
C MET A 58 -2.95 9.27 -8.25
N GLU A 59 -3.77 10.27 -7.92
CA GLU A 59 -4.54 11.05 -8.89
C GLU A 59 -3.64 11.75 -9.90
N SER A 60 -2.49 12.25 -9.44
CA SER A 60 -1.49 12.87 -10.29
C SER A 60 -0.53 11.89 -10.97
N GLY A 61 -0.57 10.60 -10.62
CA GLY A 61 0.29 9.56 -11.21
C GLY A 61 1.72 9.49 -10.65
N HIS A 62 1.99 10.10 -9.49
CA HIS A 62 3.34 10.21 -8.93
C HIS A 62 3.61 9.27 -7.75
N LEU A 63 2.58 8.67 -7.13
CA LEU A 63 2.82 7.70 -6.06
C LEU A 63 3.48 6.45 -6.64
N ARG A 64 4.66 6.08 -6.13
CA ARG A 64 5.41 4.90 -6.57
C ARG A 64 5.21 3.71 -5.64
N THR A 65 5.24 3.94 -4.33
CA THR A 65 4.98 2.88 -3.36
C THR A 65 4.53 3.46 -2.03
N ILE A 66 3.65 2.74 -1.34
CA ILE A 66 3.40 2.94 0.10
C ILE A 66 4.22 1.90 0.85
N VAL A 67 4.94 2.30 1.90
CA VAL A 67 5.80 1.41 2.68
C VAL A 67 5.33 1.42 4.13
N ILE A 68 5.34 0.25 4.77
CA ILE A 68 5.28 0.13 6.22
C ILE A 68 6.53 -0.57 6.73
N GLU A 69 7.22 0.10 7.67
CA GLU A 69 8.38 -0.45 8.35
C GLU A 69 8.02 -0.73 9.81
N PHE A 70 8.32 -1.94 10.27
CA PHE A 70 8.25 -2.37 11.65
C PHE A 70 9.63 -2.32 12.27
N TYR A 71 9.77 -1.75 13.47
CA TYR A 71 11.08 -1.54 14.09
C TYR A 71 10.98 -1.38 15.60
N LYS A 72 12.06 -1.69 16.32
CA LYS A 72 12.21 -1.32 17.72
C LYS A 72 12.43 0.18 17.86
N PRO A 73 11.77 0.88 18.81
CA PRO A 73 12.03 2.29 19.05
C PRO A 73 13.54 2.58 19.21
N GLY A 74 14.06 3.58 18.51
CA GLY A 74 15.48 3.94 18.48
C GLY A 74 16.36 3.09 17.55
N SER A 75 15.82 2.04 16.91
CA SER A 75 16.56 1.22 15.94
C SER A 75 16.77 1.94 14.61
N THR A 76 17.93 1.73 14.00
CA THR A 76 18.22 2.10 12.60
C THR A 76 17.97 0.94 11.62
N ILE A 77 17.51 -0.21 12.12
CA ILE A 77 17.26 -1.44 11.37
C ILE A 77 15.76 -1.79 11.43
N ALA A 78 15.18 -2.11 10.28
CA ALA A 78 13.83 -2.62 10.18
C ALA A 78 13.77 -4.07 10.69
N SER A 79 12.84 -4.35 11.59
CA SER A 79 12.49 -5.72 12.01
C SER A 79 11.53 -6.41 11.04
N GLY A 80 10.89 -5.63 10.16
CA GLY A 80 10.08 -6.11 9.06
C GLY A 80 9.70 -4.93 8.16
N ARG A 81 9.50 -5.18 6.87
CA ARG A 81 9.08 -4.15 5.92
C ARG A 81 8.17 -4.75 4.87
N TRP A 82 7.14 -4.00 4.51
CA TRP A 82 6.27 -4.29 3.39
C TRP A 82 6.14 -3.06 2.49
N ASP A 83 6.27 -3.32 1.20
CA ASP A 83 6.14 -2.31 0.15
C ASP A 83 4.88 -2.63 -0.66
N PHE A 84 4.15 -1.59 -1.02
CA PHE A 84 3.00 -1.66 -1.90
C PHE A 84 3.27 -0.84 -3.17
N PRO A 85 4.03 -1.40 -4.15
CA PRO A 85 4.30 -0.73 -5.41
C PRO A 85 3.02 -0.41 -6.16
N ILE A 86 2.93 0.81 -6.65
CA ILE A 86 1.79 1.34 -7.41
C ILE A 86 2.19 1.42 -8.88
N ARG A 87 1.33 0.90 -9.75
CA ARG A 87 1.44 1.05 -11.20
C ARG A 87 0.19 1.71 -11.78
N TYR A 88 0.38 2.40 -12.90
CA TYR A 88 -0.63 3.19 -13.61
C TYR A 88 -0.93 2.66 -15.01
N ASP A 89 -0.47 1.45 -15.31
CA ASP A 89 -0.49 0.80 -16.63
C ASP A 89 -1.46 -0.38 -16.69
N ALA A 90 -2.57 -0.29 -15.95
CA ALA A 90 -3.55 -1.35 -15.74
C ALA A 90 -4.40 -1.65 -17.00
N ASN A 91 -3.75 -2.05 -18.08
CA ASN A 91 -4.41 -2.40 -19.34
C ASN A 91 -5.16 -3.73 -19.19
N GLY A 92 -6.46 -3.74 -19.50
CA GLY A 92 -7.28 -4.96 -19.55
C GLY A 92 -7.92 -5.39 -18.22
N VAL A 93 -7.97 -4.48 -17.23
CA VAL A 93 -8.75 -4.69 -16.00
C VAL A 93 -10.07 -3.93 -16.13
N ASP A 94 -11.17 -4.64 -16.37
CA ASP A 94 -12.50 -4.01 -16.53
C ASP A 94 -13.15 -3.70 -15.16
N ASP A 95 -12.85 -4.51 -14.14
CA ASP A 95 -13.46 -4.43 -12.81
C ASP A 95 -12.43 -4.17 -11.71
N MET A 96 -12.88 -3.48 -10.66
CA MET A 96 -12.06 -3.14 -9.50
C MET A 96 -12.15 -4.23 -8.43
N TRP A 97 -11.01 -4.80 -8.03
CA TRP A 97 -10.97 -5.88 -7.03
C TRP A 97 -9.80 -5.73 -6.05
N VAL A 98 -9.94 -6.44 -4.93
CA VAL A 98 -8.92 -6.60 -3.90
C VAL A 98 -8.85 -8.07 -3.49
N ASP A 99 -7.66 -8.65 -3.51
CA ASP A 99 -7.45 -10.04 -3.08
C ASP A 99 -6.87 -10.09 -1.66
N SER A 100 -7.76 -9.86 -0.69
CA SER A 100 -7.37 -9.85 0.73
C SER A 100 -6.99 -11.24 1.26
N THR A 101 -7.54 -12.31 0.67
CA THR A 101 -7.25 -13.69 1.07
C THR A 101 -5.85 -14.08 0.61
N PHE A 102 -5.54 -13.81 -0.67
CA PHE A 102 -4.19 -13.98 -1.20
C PHE A 102 -3.17 -13.19 -0.39
N PHE A 103 -3.43 -11.90 -0.15
CA PHE A 103 -2.51 -11.07 0.63
C PHE A 103 -2.23 -11.66 2.02
N LYS A 104 -3.27 -12.03 2.79
CA LYS A 104 -3.11 -12.65 4.12
C LYS A 104 -2.35 -13.97 4.07
N SER A 105 -2.51 -14.76 3.01
CA SER A 105 -1.74 -16.01 2.84
C SER A 105 -0.22 -15.80 2.77
N THR A 106 0.23 -14.57 2.52
CA THR A 106 1.66 -14.23 2.43
C THR A 106 2.27 -13.82 3.76
N PHE A 107 1.48 -13.57 4.80
CA PHE A 107 1.97 -13.04 6.08
C PHE A 107 2.95 -13.98 6.77
N ALA A 108 2.64 -15.27 6.81
CA ALA A 108 3.51 -16.29 7.39
C ALA A 108 4.87 -16.43 6.66
N LYS A 109 5.02 -15.85 5.47
CA LYS A 109 6.27 -15.89 4.69
C LYS A 109 7.23 -14.77 5.09
N ALA A 110 6.75 -13.69 5.71
CA ALA A 110 7.56 -12.56 6.15
C ALA A 110 8.02 -12.75 7.61
N PRO A 111 9.17 -12.17 8.00
CA PRO A 111 9.61 -12.16 9.38
C PRO A 111 8.59 -11.44 10.24
N ARG A 112 8.19 -12.08 11.35
CA ARG A 112 7.31 -11.45 12.32
C ARG A 112 8.11 -10.47 13.18
N PRO A 113 7.67 -9.20 13.31
CA PRO A 113 8.35 -8.25 14.18
C PRO A 113 8.39 -8.75 15.64
N PRO A 114 9.52 -8.66 16.34
CA PRO A 114 9.61 -9.02 17.76
C PRO A 114 8.70 -8.15 18.63
N ALA A 115 8.32 -8.66 19.81
CA ALA A 115 7.49 -7.92 20.77
C ALA A 115 8.11 -6.55 21.11
N GLY A 116 7.30 -5.49 21.20
CA GLY A 116 7.76 -4.12 21.46
C GLY A 116 8.29 -3.37 20.23
N CYS A 117 8.09 -3.90 19.02
CA CYS A 117 8.21 -3.09 17.80
C CYS A 117 7.05 -2.12 17.67
N ILE A 118 7.31 -0.98 17.02
CA ILE A 118 6.33 -0.03 16.50
C ILE A 118 6.41 -0.03 14.97
N TYR A 119 5.60 0.79 14.32
CA TYR A 119 5.60 0.91 12.87
C TYR A 119 5.47 2.35 12.40
N ARG A 120 5.88 2.60 11.15
CA ARG A 120 5.70 3.88 10.45
C ARG A 120 5.29 3.65 9.00
N VAL A 121 4.53 4.59 8.44
CA VAL A 121 4.12 4.61 7.02
C VAL A 121 4.94 5.65 6.28
N ILE A 122 5.43 5.28 5.10
CA ILE A 122 6.23 6.16 4.23
C ILE A 122 5.59 6.14 2.84
N LEU A 123 5.44 7.31 2.23
CA LEU A 123 5.03 7.45 0.84
C LEU A 123 6.27 7.74 0.00
N VAL A 124 6.51 6.90 -1.01
CA VAL A 124 7.55 7.16 -2.01
C VAL A 124 6.86 7.62 -3.27
N TYR A 125 7.28 8.77 -3.77
CA TYR A 125 6.73 9.36 -4.98
C TYR A 125 7.83 9.98 -5.83
N ASP A 126 7.49 10.31 -7.07
CA ASP A 126 8.43 10.88 -8.04
C ASP A 126 8.70 12.37 -7.78
N ALA A 127 9.87 12.83 -8.23
CA ALA A 127 10.16 14.26 -8.29
C ALA A 127 9.15 14.95 -9.22
N GLY A 128 8.73 16.18 -8.87
CA GLY A 128 7.69 16.91 -9.60
C GLY A 128 6.26 16.57 -9.16
N ALA A 129 6.10 15.68 -8.18
CA ALA A 129 4.81 15.44 -7.54
C ALA A 129 4.22 16.73 -6.92
N PRO A 130 2.88 16.84 -6.85
CA PRO A 130 2.25 17.95 -6.15
C PRO A 130 2.59 17.90 -4.65
N ASP A 131 2.78 19.08 -4.05
CA ASP A 131 3.04 19.18 -2.61
C ASP A 131 1.89 18.56 -1.79
N VAL A 132 2.26 17.72 -0.82
CA VAL A 132 1.38 17.01 0.11
C VAL A 132 1.67 17.34 1.57
N GLY A 133 2.56 18.31 1.85
CA GLY A 133 2.87 18.76 3.20
C GLY A 133 3.61 17.72 4.06
N LEU A 134 4.40 16.84 3.42
CA LEU A 134 5.20 15.82 4.09
C LEU A 134 6.66 16.22 4.15
N TYR A 135 7.38 15.69 5.13
CA TYR A 135 8.82 15.84 5.26
C TYR A 135 9.55 14.58 4.80
N ASP A 136 10.78 14.76 4.35
CA ASP A 136 11.61 13.65 3.89
C ASP A 136 12.11 12.78 5.04
N VAL A 137 12.15 11.47 4.78
CA VAL A 137 12.68 10.47 5.71
C VAL A 137 13.54 9.46 4.96
N SER A 138 14.59 8.98 5.63
CA SER A 138 15.36 7.83 5.15
C SER A 138 14.73 6.53 5.63
N PHE A 139 14.78 5.50 4.79
CA PHE A 139 14.41 4.14 5.18
C PHE A 139 15.31 3.61 6.29
N LEU A 140 14.78 2.68 7.09
CA LEU A 140 15.60 1.89 7.99
C LEU A 140 16.42 0.88 7.18
N SER A 141 17.59 0.51 7.69
CA SER A 141 18.41 -0.54 7.09
C SER A 141 17.63 -1.85 7.09
N LEU A 142 17.68 -2.56 5.96
CA LEU A 142 17.14 -3.90 5.82
C LEU A 142 18.08 -4.98 6.38
N ASN A 143 19.30 -4.63 6.79
CA ASN A 143 20.27 -5.54 7.42
C ASN A 143 20.39 -6.92 6.72
N GLY A 144 20.48 -6.92 5.38
CA GLY A 144 20.63 -8.13 4.57
C GLY A 144 19.32 -8.82 4.17
N LEU A 145 18.14 -8.32 4.58
CA LEU A 145 16.87 -8.87 4.12
C LEU A 145 16.68 -8.68 2.61
N THR A 146 16.16 -9.70 1.95
CA THR A 146 15.96 -9.71 0.50
C THR A 146 14.49 -9.50 0.15
N ARG A 147 14.24 -8.66 -0.84
CA ARG A 147 12.89 -8.39 -1.36
C ARG A 147 12.28 -9.65 -1.97
N ARG A 148 11.02 -9.94 -1.63
CA ARG A 148 10.19 -10.99 -2.19
C ARG A 148 8.89 -10.40 -2.70
N GLU A 149 8.60 -10.60 -3.97
CA GLU A 149 7.30 -10.25 -4.54
C GLU A 149 6.24 -11.18 -3.99
N ALA A 150 5.18 -10.60 -3.43
CA ALA A 150 3.96 -11.34 -3.11
C ALA A 150 3.06 -11.40 -4.35
N GLY A 151 2.91 -10.30 -5.09
CA GLY A 151 2.07 -10.21 -6.29
C GLY A 151 1.04 -9.07 -6.20
N THR A 152 0.17 -8.96 -7.21
CA THR A 152 -0.90 -7.95 -7.25
C THR A 152 -1.96 -8.24 -6.20
N VAL A 153 -2.32 -7.24 -5.40
CA VAL A 153 -3.31 -7.35 -4.31
C VAL A 153 -4.52 -6.44 -4.51
N ILE A 154 -4.37 -5.40 -5.32
CA ILE A 154 -5.45 -4.52 -5.75
C ILE A 154 -5.27 -4.29 -7.26
N ALA A 155 -6.35 -4.44 -8.01
CA ALA A 155 -6.37 -3.99 -9.40
C ALA A 155 -7.63 -3.17 -9.67
N THR A 156 -7.43 -2.14 -10.47
CA THR A 156 -8.47 -1.26 -11.01
C THR A 156 -8.09 -0.96 -12.47
N PRO A 157 -8.99 -0.38 -13.27
CA PRO A 157 -8.69 -0.05 -14.68
C PRO A 157 -7.55 0.97 -14.92
N ASP A 158 -7.05 1.65 -13.89
CA ASP A 158 -5.95 2.63 -14.01
C ASP A 158 -4.81 2.29 -13.04
N ILE A 159 -5.15 2.03 -11.79
CA ILE A 159 -4.20 1.84 -10.70
C ILE A 159 -4.15 0.39 -10.26
N MET A 160 -2.96 -0.18 -10.21
CA MET A 160 -2.69 -1.47 -9.58
C MET A 160 -1.77 -1.31 -8.39
N ALA A 161 -2.04 -2.02 -7.31
CA ALA A 161 -1.11 -2.16 -6.19
C ALA A 161 -0.68 -3.61 -6.04
N SER A 162 0.63 -3.82 -5.97
CA SER A 162 1.22 -5.11 -5.60
C SER A 162 1.67 -5.07 -4.15
N ALA A 163 2.09 -6.22 -3.62
CA ALA A 163 2.74 -6.31 -2.33
C ALA A 163 4.12 -6.97 -2.49
N ALA A 164 5.08 -6.49 -1.72
CA ALA A 164 6.39 -7.12 -1.54
C ALA A 164 6.77 -7.07 -0.06
N TYR A 165 7.49 -8.10 0.39
CA TYR A 165 7.99 -8.19 1.76
C TYR A 165 9.48 -8.50 1.75
N TYR A 166 10.13 -8.35 2.90
CA TYR A 166 11.57 -8.55 3.03
C TYR A 166 11.83 -9.68 4.04
N ARG A 167 12.61 -10.68 3.62
CA ARG A 167 13.02 -11.82 4.45
C ARG A 167 14.44 -12.29 4.15
#